data_AF-L8LXW9-F1
#
_entry.id   AF-L8LXW9-F1
#
_cell.length_a   1.000
_cell.length_b   1.000
_cell.length_c   1.000
_cell.angle_alpha   90.00
_cell.angle_beta   90.00
_cell.angle_gamma   90.00
#
_symmetry.space_group_name_H-M   'P 1'
#
loop_
_entity.id
_entity.type
_entity.pdbx_description
1 polymer ?
#
loop_
_entity_poly.entity_id
_entity_poly.type
_entity_poly.pdbx_seq_one_letter_code
_entity_poly.pdbx_strand_id
1 'polypeptide(L)' 'MLAIIWSSAIVGIDAVKVGVEVDVSGGLPKTIVVGLPDAAIQESK' A
#
# COMPACT_ATOMS: atom_id res chain seq x y z
N MET A 1 -2.79 -0.95 15.05
CA MET A 1 -1.41 -1.51 15.12
C MET A 1 -0.74 -1.04 13.86
N LEU A 2 0.32 -0.26 14.03
CA LEU A 2 0.99 0.42 12.92
C LEU A 2 2.24 -0.37 12.52
N ALA A 3 2.32 -0.77 11.26
CA ALA A 3 3.48 -1.42 10.66
C ALA A 3 3.98 -0.58 9.47
N ILE A 4 5.29 -0.41 9.37
CA ILE A 4 5.93 0.32 8.27
C ILE A 4 6.91 -0.64 7.59
N ILE A 5 6.82 -0.73 6.26
CA ILE A 5 7.71 -1.56 5.45
C ILE A 5 8.20 -0.80 4.22
N TRP A 6 9.42 -1.10 3.79
CA TRP A 6 9.98 -0.56 2.55
C TRP A 6 9.69 -1.50 1.39
N SER A 7 9.24 -0.94 0.28
CA SER A 7 8.93 -1.66 -0.96
C SER A 7 9.38 -0.84 -2.18
N SER A 8 9.03 -1.30 -3.37
CA SER A 8 9.22 -0.60 -4.63
C SER A 8 7.93 -0.59 -5.44
N ALA A 9 7.61 0.55 -6.06
CA ALA A 9 6.54 0.68 -7.04
C ALA A 9 7.13 0.97 -8.43
N ILE A 10 6.47 0.50 -9.48
CA ILE A 10 6.87 0.77 -10.86
C ILE A 10 6.17 2.03 -11.34
N VAL A 11 6.95 3.00 -11.83
CA VAL A 11 6.46 4.21 -12.48
C VAL A 11 7.05 4.26 -13.88
N GLY A 12 6.26 3.87 -14.89
CA GLY A 12 6.78 3.65 -16.24
C GLY A 12 7.75 2.46 -16.28
N ILE A 13 9.03 2.74 -16.51
CA ILE A 13 10.11 1.72 -16.49
C ILE A 13 10.97 1.78 -15.22
N ASP A 14 10.75 2.78 -14.37
CA ASP A 14 11.58 3.02 -13.20
C ASP A 14 11.00 2.32 -11.96
N ALA A 15 11.89 1.69 -11.19
CA ALA A 15 11.56 1.16 -9.87
C ALA A 15 11.83 2.22 -8.80
N VAL A 16 10.77 2.72 -8.19
CA VAL A 16 10.83 3.78 -7.18
C VAL A 16 10.67 3.17 -5.80
N LYS A 17 11.59 3.49 -4.87
CA LYS A 17 11.49 3.07 -3.47
C LYS A 17 10.28 3.75 -2.81
N VAL A 18 9.41 2.97 -2.17
CA VAL A 18 8.21 3.46 -1.48
C VAL A 18 8.15 2.95 -0.04
N GLY A 19 7.63 3.77 0.87
CA GLY A 19 7.28 3.37 2.22
C GLY A 19 5.79 3.00 2.26
N VAL A 20 5.47 1.81 2.78
CA VAL A 20 4.10 1.35 2.97
C VAL A 20 3.80 1.36 4.46
N GLU A 21 2.73 2.04 4.84
CA GLU A 21 2.21 2.08 6.21
C GLU A 21 0.89 1.32 6.27
N VAL A 22 0.77 0.44 7.26
CA VAL A 22 -0.43 -0.35 7.52
C VAL A 22 -0.87 -0.07 8.95
N ASP A 23 -2.09 0.41 9.13
CA ASP A 23 -2.74 0.45 10.44
C ASP A 23 -3.88 -0.56 10.52
N VAL A 24 -3.89 -1.32 11.60
CA VAL A 24 -4.95 -2.27 11.94
C VAL A 24 -5.74 -1.77 13.14
N SER A 25 -6.98 -1.39 12.93
CA SER A 25 -7.94 -1.02 13.98
C SER A 25 -9.02 -2.10 14.15
N GLY A 26 -9.66 -2.15 15.33
CA GLY A 26 -10.80 -3.04 15.56
C GLY A 26 -12.04 -2.63 14.75
N GLY A 27 -12.86 -3.60 14.32
CA GLY A 27 -14.06 -3.33 13.54
C GLY A 27 -14.43 -4.49 12.60
N LEU A 28 -15.30 -4.21 11.63
CA LEU A 28 -15.65 -5.17 10.57
C LEU A 28 -14.46 -5.38 9.62
N PRO A 29 -14.25 -6.60 9.08
CA PRO A 29 -13.17 -6.86 8.14
C PRO A 29 -13.31 -6.00 6.88
N LYS A 30 -12.38 -5.05 6.72
CA LYS A 30 -12.28 -4.20 5.53
C LYS A 30 -10.82 -3.79 5.34
N THR A 31 -10.34 -3.90 4.11
CA THR A 31 -9.04 -3.34 3.71
C THR A 31 -9.30 -2.11 2.85
N ILE A 32 -8.68 -0.99 3.22
CA ILE A 32 -8.75 0.27 2.46
C ILE A 32 -7.32 0.65 2.08
N VAL A 33 -7.07 0.73 0.78
CA VAL A 33 -5.79 1.23 0.25
C VAL A 33 -5.97 2.73 0.01
N VAL A 34 -5.05 3.54 0.55
CA VAL A 34 -5.04 5.00 0.42
C VAL A 34 -3.65 5.46 -0.04
N GLY A 35 -3.59 6.60 -0.73
CA GLY A 35 -2.33 7.16 -1.25
C GLY A 35 -2.23 7.04 -2.76
N LEU A 36 -1.47 6.08 -3.27
CA LEU A 36 -1.29 5.89 -4.71
C LEU A 36 -2.61 5.44 -5.37
N PRO A 37 -3.11 6.16 -6.39
CA PRO A 37 -4.42 5.91 -6.99
C PRO A 37 -4.45 4.71 -7.96
N ASP A 38 -3.35 3.99 -8.11
CA ASP A 38 -3.22 2.94 -9.12
C ASP A 38 -4.06 1.71 -8.78
N ALA A 39 -4.84 1.24 -9.76
CA ALA A 39 -5.64 0.03 -9.66
C ALA A 39 -4.78 -1.22 -9.42
N ALA A 40 -3.57 -1.27 -9.99
CA ALA A 40 -2.64 -2.38 -9.78
C ALA A 40 -2.27 -2.53 -8.29
N ILE A 41 -2.16 -1.41 -7.57
CA ILE A 41 -1.89 -1.41 -6.13
C ILE A 41 -3.12 -1.89 -5.35
N GLN A 42 -4.33 -1.53 -5.80
CA GLN A 42 -5.55 -2.03 -5.20
C GLN A 42 -5.79 -3.52 -5.43
N GLU A 43 -5.26 -4.10 -6.49
CA GLU A 43 -5.41 -5.54 -6.80
C GLU A 43 -4.33 -6.41 -6.14
N SER A 44 -3.19 -5.82 -5.78
CA SER A 44 -2.04 -6.51 -5.16
C SER A 44 -2.22 -6.85 -3.66
N LYS A 45 -3.46 -6.93 -3.16
CA LYS A 45 -3.78 -7.17 -1.74
C LYS A 45 -3.46 -8.60 -1.29
#